data_AF-A0A6G1FAV6-F1
#
_entry.id   AF-A0A6G1FAV6-F1
#
_cell.length_a   1.000
_cell.length_b   1.000
_cell.length_c   1.000
_cell.angle_alpha   90.00
_cell.angle_beta   90.00
_cell.angle_gamma   90.00
#
_symmetry.space_group_name_H-M   'P 1'
#
loop_
_entity.id
_entity.type
_entity.pdbx_description
1 polymer ?
#
loop_
_entity_poly.entity_id
_entity_poly.type
_entity_poly.pdbx_seq_one_letter_code
_entity_poly.pdbx_strand_id
1 'polypeptide(L)'
;MPLKFRQSMISVDPASKSHYWKSHPDVIIAAIGSLGDIGKTFGAACSLIVGKKLDNLHDALSNTRTDGTGALLREGAAAYLNSIVNKKFPFTTQQVKDFIVVAMTSDGAASSQAEIFKKANDYHYKY
;
A
#
# COMPACT_ATOMS: atom_id res chain seq x y z
N MET A 1 6.82 11.40 14.33
CA MET A 1 7.15 11.45 12.88
C MET A 1 7.63 12.85 12.52
N PRO A 2 8.70 12.99 11.74
CA PRO A 2 9.28 14.30 11.39
C PRO A 2 8.36 15.10 10.43
N LEU A 3 8.25 16.41 10.67
CA LEU A 3 7.34 17.31 9.91
C LEU A 3 7.59 17.33 8.40
N LYS A 4 8.85 17.22 7.96
CA LYS A 4 9.21 17.16 6.52
C LYS A 4 8.51 16.02 5.77
N PHE A 5 8.34 14.88 6.45
CA PHE A 5 7.72 13.68 5.90
C PHE A 5 6.20 13.82 5.74
N ARG A 6 5.57 14.64 6.59
CA ARG A 6 4.15 14.98 6.47
C ARG A 6 3.91 15.94 5.30
N GLN A 7 4.79 16.92 5.11
CA GLN A 7 4.62 17.93 4.07
C GLN A 7 4.77 17.35 2.65
N SER A 8 5.70 16.41 2.45
CA SER A 8 5.92 15.76 1.16
C SER A 8 4.76 14.87 0.71
N MET A 9 4.05 14.22 1.64
CA MET A 9 2.85 13.40 1.33
C MET A 9 1.58 14.21 1.02
N ILE A 10 1.54 15.50 1.35
CA ILE A 10 0.36 16.37 1.14
C ILE A 10 0.28 16.87 -0.32
N SER A 11 1.42 16.98 -1.02
CA SER A 11 1.49 17.58 -2.35
C SER A 11 1.43 16.58 -3.51
N VAL A 12 1.34 15.27 -3.22
CA VAL A 12 1.30 14.22 -4.24
C VAL A 12 -0.14 13.88 -4.59
N ASP A 13 -0.47 14.01 -5.88
CA ASP A 13 -1.69 13.53 -6.51
C ASP A 13 -2.14 12.13 -6.03
N PRO A 14 -3.44 11.83 -6.07
CA PRO A 14 -4.02 10.55 -5.65
C PRO A 14 -3.39 9.29 -6.28
N ALA A 15 -3.29 9.25 -7.62
CA ALA A 15 -2.55 8.21 -8.34
C ALA A 15 -1.03 8.24 -8.06
N SER A 16 -0.55 9.34 -7.48
CA SER A 16 0.86 9.55 -7.19
C SER A 16 1.26 9.16 -5.76
N LYS A 17 0.37 8.66 -4.89
CA LYS A 17 0.82 8.15 -3.57
C LYS A 17 1.45 6.77 -3.66
N SER A 18 0.91 5.86 -4.47
CA SER A 18 1.63 4.65 -4.85
C SER A 18 2.96 5.01 -5.53
N HIS A 19 2.94 6.00 -6.44
CA HIS A 19 4.15 6.57 -7.05
C HIS A 19 5.11 7.23 -6.03
N TYR A 20 4.59 7.88 -4.99
CA TYR A 20 5.37 8.56 -3.95
C TYR A 20 6.18 7.54 -3.18
N TRP A 21 5.51 6.47 -2.70
CA TRP A 21 6.18 5.38 -2.01
C TRP A 21 7.19 4.68 -2.93
N LYS A 22 6.81 4.45 -4.19
CA LYS A 22 7.72 3.90 -5.21
C LYS A 22 8.97 4.76 -5.41
N SER A 23 8.83 6.09 -5.43
CA SER A 23 9.93 7.03 -5.65
C SER A 23 10.73 7.39 -4.39
N HIS A 24 10.28 6.95 -3.21
CA HIS A 24 10.95 7.20 -1.92
C HIS A 24 11.15 5.89 -1.13
N PRO A 25 12.00 4.97 -1.60
CA PRO A 25 12.24 3.69 -0.91
C PRO A 25 12.89 3.87 0.48
N ASP A 26 13.66 4.94 0.69
CA ASP A 26 14.26 5.34 1.97
C ASP A 26 13.18 5.67 3.03
N VAL A 27 12.09 6.28 2.60
CA VAL A 27 10.92 6.62 3.41
C VAL A 27 10.14 5.35 3.80
N ILE A 28 10.08 4.35 2.91
CA ILE A 28 9.54 3.02 3.23
C ILE A 28 10.39 2.35 4.32
N ILE A 29 11.72 2.39 4.19
CA ILE A 29 12.63 1.84 5.21
C ILE A 29 12.50 2.58 6.53
N ALA A 30 12.31 3.90 6.54
CA ALA A 30 12.07 4.64 7.79
C ALA A 30 10.73 4.29 8.44
N ALA A 31 9.67 4.10 7.64
CA ALA A 31 8.35 3.70 8.13
C ALA A 31 8.35 2.24 8.65
N ILE A 32 9.03 1.33 7.95
CA ILE A 32 9.13 -0.10 8.31
C ILE A 32 10.20 -0.35 9.37
N GLY A 33 11.30 0.41 9.39
CA GLY A 33 12.43 0.26 10.32
C GLY A 33 12.06 0.57 11.76
N SER A 34 11.01 1.38 11.99
CA SER A 34 10.38 1.54 13.31
C SER A 34 9.50 0.34 13.72
N LEU A 35 9.21 -0.59 12.81
CA LEU A 35 8.18 -1.64 12.96
C LEU A 35 8.65 -3.06 12.57
N GLY A 36 9.90 -3.24 12.13
CA GLY A 36 10.71 -4.48 12.02
C GLY A 36 10.16 -5.66 11.20
N ASP A 37 8.94 -6.10 11.49
CA ASP A 37 8.30 -7.32 11.03
C ASP A 37 7.08 -7.08 10.12
N ILE A 38 6.52 -5.87 10.18
CA ILE A 38 5.27 -5.54 9.48
C ILE A 38 5.44 -5.56 7.95
N GLY A 39 6.63 -5.24 7.42
CA GLY A 39 6.95 -5.41 5.99
C GLY A 39 7.09 -6.88 5.56
N LYS A 40 7.63 -7.74 6.43
CA LYS A 40 7.74 -9.19 6.18
C LYS A 40 6.37 -9.86 6.18
N THR A 41 5.45 -9.45 7.06
CA THR A 41 4.09 -10.03 7.10
C THR A 41 3.25 -9.68 5.88
N PHE A 42 3.36 -8.47 5.33
CA PHE A 42 2.70 -8.12 4.05
C PHE A 42 3.34 -8.88 2.88
N GLY A 43 4.68 -8.89 2.80
CA GLY A 43 5.40 -9.64 1.76
C GLY A 43 5.09 -11.14 1.80
N ALA A 44 5.01 -11.75 2.99
CA ALA A 44 4.63 -13.14 3.17
C ALA A 44 3.16 -13.40 2.80
N ALA A 45 2.22 -12.55 3.24
CA ALA A 45 0.82 -12.66 2.86
C ALA A 45 0.64 -12.57 1.34
N CYS A 46 1.20 -11.55 0.70
CA CYS A 46 1.09 -11.41 -0.75
C CYS A 46 1.88 -12.49 -1.51
N SER A 47 3.02 -12.97 -1.00
CA SER A 47 3.77 -14.07 -1.64
C SER A 47 3.01 -15.40 -1.59
N LEU A 48 2.32 -15.68 -0.47
CA LEU A 48 1.49 -16.87 -0.33
C LEU A 48 0.29 -16.86 -1.29
N ILE A 49 -0.24 -15.68 -1.60
CA ILE A 49 -1.47 -15.56 -2.38
C ILE A 49 -1.19 -15.36 -3.88
N VAL A 50 -0.16 -14.59 -4.25
CA VAL A 50 0.19 -14.32 -5.67
C VAL A 50 1.02 -15.45 -6.29
N GLY A 51 1.56 -16.37 -5.48
CA GLY A 51 2.42 -17.46 -5.96
C GLY A 51 3.77 -16.99 -6.52
N LYS A 52 4.04 -15.68 -6.47
CA LYS A 52 5.33 -15.05 -6.78
C LYS A 52 5.91 -14.47 -5.52
N LYS A 53 7.21 -14.63 -5.34
CA LYS A 53 7.96 -14.06 -4.21
C LYS A 53 7.95 -12.54 -4.36
N LEU A 54 7.03 -11.87 -3.67
CA LEU A 54 7.08 -10.43 -3.46
C LEU A 54 8.06 -10.22 -2.31
N ASP A 55 9.33 -9.98 -2.66
CA ASP A 55 10.42 -9.91 -1.69
C ASP A 55 10.23 -8.78 -0.67
N ASN A 56 9.48 -7.73 -1.05
CA ASN A 56 9.17 -6.61 -0.19
C ASN A 56 8.04 -5.74 -0.77
N LEU A 57 7.60 -4.77 0.03
CA LEU A 57 6.54 -3.81 -0.29
C LEU A 57 6.86 -2.92 -1.51
N HIS A 58 8.15 -2.65 -1.76
CA HIS A 58 8.58 -1.87 -2.92
C HIS A 58 8.34 -2.63 -4.24
N ASP A 59 8.47 -3.96 -4.23
CA ASP A 59 8.14 -4.80 -5.39
C ASP A 59 6.63 -4.79 -5.69
N ALA A 60 5.79 -4.81 -4.65
CA ALA A 60 4.34 -4.67 -4.79
C ALA A 60 3.93 -3.30 -5.35
N LEU A 61 4.57 -2.20 -4.90
CA LEU A 61 4.38 -0.85 -5.44
C LEU A 61 4.89 -0.71 -6.88
N SER A 62 5.96 -1.42 -7.23
CA SER A 62 6.58 -1.37 -8.55
C SER A 62 5.95 -2.32 -9.56
N ASN A 63 4.92 -3.09 -9.16
CA ASN A 63 4.31 -4.11 -9.99
C ASN A 63 3.80 -3.51 -11.33
N THR A 64 4.23 -4.09 -12.44
CA THR A 64 3.93 -3.62 -13.81
C THR A 64 2.71 -4.27 -14.44
N ARG A 65 2.08 -5.25 -13.77
CA ARG A 65 0.87 -5.91 -14.29
C ARG A 65 -0.26 -4.89 -14.39
N THR A 66 -1.01 -4.97 -15.48
CA THR A 66 -2.14 -4.08 -15.77
C THR A 66 -3.49 -4.68 -15.40
N ASP A 67 -3.51 -5.88 -14.83
CA ASP A 67 -4.71 -6.56 -14.37
C ASP A 67 -5.12 -6.17 -12.94
N GLY A 68 -6.30 -6.61 -12.51
CA GLY A 68 -6.87 -6.29 -11.20
C GLY A 68 -5.94 -6.71 -10.05
N THR A 69 -5.25 -7.84 -10.20
CA THR A 69 -4.22 -8.27 -9.25
C THR A 69 -3.05 -7.27 -9.15
N GLY A 70 -2.53 -6.79 -10.29
CA GLY A 70 -1.48 -5.76 -10.32
C GLY A 70 -1.93 -4.44 -9.68
N ALA A 71 -3.17 -4.03 -9.95
CA ALA A 71 -3.76 -2.84 -9.33
C ALA A 71 -3.91 -3.00 -7.80
N LEU A 72 -4.41 -4.16 -7.35
CA LEU A 72 -4.56 -4.46 -5.92
C LEU A 72 -3.23 -4.43 -5.18
N LEU A 73 -2.16 -4.97 -5.78
CA LEU A 73 -0.83 -4.96 -5.16
C LEU A 73 -0.30 -3.53 -4.97
N ARG A 74 -0.42 -2.68 -6.00
CA ARG A 74 0.04 -1.28 -5.92
C ARG A 74 -0.77 -0.46 -4.90
N GLU A 75 -2.09 -0.52 -5.00
CA GLU A 75 -2.97 0.29 -4.15
C GLU A 75 -3.08 -0.26 -2.73
N GLY A 76 -3.06 -1.58 -2.57
CA GLY A 76 -3.03 -2.27 -1.28
C GLY A 76 -1.73 -2.04 -0.53
N ALA A 77 -0.57 -2.03 -1.21
CA ALA A 77 0.71 -1.67 -0.60
C ALA A 77 0.72 -0.21 -0.12
N ALA A 78 0.20 0.71 -0.94
CA ALA A 78 0.06 2.11 -0.53
C ALA A 78 -0.92 2.29 0.63
N ALA A 79 -2.07 1.59 0.62
CA ALA A 79 -3.05 1.60 1.70
C ALA A 79 -2.47 1.04 3.00
N TYR A 80 -1.64 0.01 2.90
CA TYR A 80 -0.93 -0.56 4.03
C TYR A 80 0.00 0.46 4.69
N LEU A 81 0.84 1.12 3.90
CA LEU A 81 1.72 2.18 4.40
C LEU A 81 0.93 3.33 5.00
N ASN A 82 -0.11 3.79 4.31
CA ASN A 82 -0.97 4.86 4.78
C ASN A 82 -1.65 4.49 6.11
N SER A 83 -2.12 3.25 6.30
CA SER A 83 -2.71 2.78 7.57
C SER A 83 -1.74 2.83 8.75
N ILE A 84 -0.44 2.68 8.48
CA ILE A 84 0.62 2.71 9.50
C ILE A 84 1.00 4.15 9.85
N VAL A 85 1.17 5.00 8.84
CA VAL A 85 1.72 6.36 9.04
C VAL A 85 0.66 7.43 9.26
N ASN A 86 -0.58 7.19 8.84
CA ASN A 86 -1.70 8.11 8.94
C ASN A 86 -2.79 7.54 9.86
N LYS A 87 -2.89 8.09 11.08
CA LYS A 87 -3.94 7.71 12.05
C LYS A 87 -5.37 8.05 11.63
N LYS A 88 -5.55 8.90 10.61
CA LYS A 88 -6.85 9.24 10.00
C LYS A 88 -7.12 8.43 8.73
N PHE A 89 -6.26 7.47 8.40
CA PHE A 89 -6.50 6.62 7.23
C PHE A 89 -7.80 5.80 7.46
N PRO A 90 -8.65 5.62 6.44
CA PRO A 90 -9.96 4.99 6.61
C PRO A 90 -9.93 3.52 7.05
N PHE A 91 -8.79 2.85 6.90
CA PHE A 91 -8.63 1.44 7.21
C PHE A 91 -7.52 1.20 8.22
N THR A 92 -7.71 0.22 9.09
CA THR A 92 -6.62 -0.30 9.92
C THR A 92 -5.69 -1.18 9.07
N THR A 93 -4.46 -1.35 9.54
CA THR A 93 -3.48 -2.26 8.91
C THR A 93 -4.01 -3.68 8.77
N GLN A 94 -4.79 -4.16 9.75
CA GLN A 94 -5.40 -5.49 9.68
C GLN A 94 -6.49 -5.56 8.61
N GLN A 95 -7.37 -4.57 8.55
CA GLN A 95 -8.42 -4.50 7.52
C GLN A 95 -7.82 -4.48 6.11
N VAL A 96 -6.73 -3.76 5.89
CA VAL A 96 -6.04 -3.76 4.59
C VAL A 96 -5.57 -5.17 4.22
N LYS A 97 -4.95 -5.90 5.16
CA LYS A 97 -4.51 -7.29 4.92
C LYS A 97 -5.69 -8.21 4.60
N ASP A 98 -6.76 -8.14 5.39
CA ASP A 98 -7.94 -9.01 5.23
C ASP A 98 -8.62 -8.76 3.87
N PHE A 99 -8.78 -7.49 3.48
CA PHE A 99 -9.33 -7.15 2.17
C PHE A 99 -8.46 -7.63 1.01
N ILE A 100 -7.14 -7.59 1.13
CA ILE A 100 -6.25 -8.14 0.08
C ILE A 100 -6.45 -9.65 -0.05
N VAL A 101 -6.52 -10.39 1.07
CA VAL A 101 -6.77 -11.83 1.06
C VAL A 101 -8.08 -12.17 0.37
N VAL A 102 -9.17 -11.45 0.71
CA VAL A 102 -10.49 -11.67 0.13
C VAL A 102 -10.51 -11.29 -1.36
N ALA A 103 -9.91 -10.17 -1.74
CA ALA A 103 -9.96 -9.65 -3.09
C ALA A 103 -9.12 -10.48 -4.09
N MET A 104 -8.11 -11.20 -3.63
CA MET A 104 -7.28 -12.07 -4.49
C MET A 104 -7.99 -13.36 -4.96
N THR A 105 -9.24 -13.58 -4.56
CA THR A 105 -10.06 -14.72 -5.03
C THR A 105 -10.43 -14.64 -6.51
N SER A 106 -10.42 -13.45 -7.13
CA SER A 106 -10.65 -13.27 -8.56
C SER A 106 -10.08 -11.94 -9.07
N ASP A 107 -9.79 -11.84 -10.36
CA ASP A 107 -9.29 -10.59 -10.94
C ASP A 107 -10.30 -9.43 -10.84
N GLY A 108 -11.59 -9.73 -10.96
CA GLY A 108 -12.66 -8.75 -10.77
C GLY A 108 -12.72 -8.21 -9.34
N ALA A 109 -12.67 -9.10 -8.34
CA ALA A 109 -12.64 -8.69 -6.93
C ALA A 109 -11.37 -7.89 -6.60
N ALA A 110 -10.23 -8.29 -7.17
CA ALA A 110 -8.97 -7.57 -7.03
C ALA A 110 -9.06 -6.16 -7.61
N SER A 111 -9.63 -6.01 -8.82
CA SER A 111 -9.84 -4.69 -9.44
C SER A 111 -10.77 -3.80 -8.61
N SER A 112 -11.91 -4.32 -8.15
CA SER A 112 -12.85 -3.55 -7.32
C SER A 112 -12.22 -3.10 -6.00
N GLN A 113 -11.48 -3.97 -5.33
CA GLN A 113 -10.81 -3.62 -4.08
C GLN A 113 -9.66 -2.63 -4.32
N ALA A 114 -8.94 -2.73 -5.45
CA ALA A 114 -7.93 -1.76 -5.83
C ALA A 114 -8.51 -0.34 -5.98
N GLU A 115 -9.71 -0.20 -6.55
CA GLU A 115 -10.39 1.10 -6.66
C GLU A 115 -10.78 1.68 -5.29
N ILE A 116 -11.22 0.83 -4.35
CA ILE A 116 -11.54 1.24 -2.99
C ILE A 116 -10.27 1.75 -2.28
N PHE A 117 -9.16 1.00 -2.39
CA PHE A 117 -7.90 1.42 -1.81
C PHE A 117 -7.35 2.69 -2.46
N LYS A 118 -7.47 2.82 -3.78
CA LYS A 118 -7.13 4.06 -4.48
C LYS A 118 -7.89 5.24 -3.88
N LYS A 119 -9.22 5.17 -3.80
CA LYS A 119 -10.04 6.23 -3.17
C LYS A 119 -9.63 6.54 -1.73
N ALA A 120 -9.27 5.53 -0.94
CA ALA A 120 -8.82 5.73 0.43
C ALA A 120 -7.40 6.35 0.52
N ASN A 121 -6.49 5.96 -0.38
CA ASN A 121 -5.18 6.57 -0.55
C ASN A 121 -5.32 8.05 -0.94
N ASP A 122 -6.31 8.33 -1.78
CA ASP A 122 -6.68 9.66 -2.27
C ASP A 122 -7.35 10.50 -1.19
N TYR A 123 -8.06 9.87 -0.23
CA TYR A 123 -8.78 10.58 0.83
C TYR A 123 -7.79 11.32 1.75
N HIS A 124 -7.75 12.65 1.56
CA HIS A 124 -6.69 13.58 1.96
C HIS A 124 -6.48 13.75 3.48
N TYR A 125 -5.22 14.04 3.84
CA TYR A 125 -4.91 14.86 5.02
C TYR A 125 -5.14 16.34 4.63
N LYS A 126 -6.27 16.93 5.05
CA LYS A 126 -6.44 18.39 5.11
C LYS A 126 -5.99 18.88 6.50
N TYR A 127 -5.09 19.86 6.52
CA TYR A 127 -4.98 20.88 7.56
C TYR A 127 -4.99 22.23 6.87
#